data_AF-A0A968HLM0-F1
#
_entry.id   AF-A0A968HLM0-F1
#
_cell.length_a   1.000
_cell.length_b   1.000
_cell.length_c   1.000
_cell.angle_alpha   90.00
_cell.angle_beta   90.00
_cell.angle_gamma   90.00
#
_symmetry.space_group_name_H-M   'P 1'
#
loop_
_entity.id
_entity.type
_entity.pdbx_description
1 polymer ?
#
loop_
_entity_poly.entity_id
_entity_poly.type
_entity_poly.pdbx_seq_one_letter_code
_entity_poly.pdbx_strand_id
1 'polypeptide(L)'
;MATSPDGPFVLVHNGCGKLRRALGGANIAPGYEAHHIVAKNAKRARPAKEVLDKFGIDLDSAINGVLLPGNKSLAKATGQAYHKGLHTNAYYAAVNRLLGGATSKNGAIRILKDIADQLSAGKIPN
;
A
#
# COMPACT_ATOMS: atom_id res chain seq x y z
N MET A 1 -20.31 32.68 -0.63
CA MET A 1 -19.34 32.81 0.48
C MET A 1 -19.97 32.15 1.70
N ALA A 2 -19.56 30.94 2.05
CA ALA A 2 -20.01 30.27 3.26
C ALA A 2 -18.78 29.67 3.95
N THR A 3 -18.62 30.11 5.18
CA THR A 3 -17.47 29.99 6.06
C THR A 3 -17.33 28.59 6.65
N SER A 4 -16.08 28.18 6.83
CA SER A 4 -15.67 27.06 7.69
C SER A 4 -16.10 27.28 9.14
N PRO A 5 -16.30 26.18 9.87
CA PRO A 5 -15.55 25.95 11.11
C PRO A 5 -15.08 24.47 11.13
N ASP A 6 -13.90 24.05 11.57
CA ASP A 6 -13.34 24.10 12.92
C ASP A 6 -11.89 23.55 12.90
N GLY A 7 -11.11 23.89 13.93
CA GLY A 7 -9.66 23.66 14.09
C GLY A 7 -9.15 22.21 14.26
N PRO A 8 -7.91 22.05 14.74
CA PRO A 8 -6.97 21.10 14.16
C PRO A 8 -7.19 19.68 14.68
N PHE A 9 -7.68 18.79 13.80
CA PHE A 9 -7.51 17.36 14.03
C PHE A 9 -6.06 16.99 13.72
N VAL A 10 -5.20 17.09 14.74
CA VAL A 10 -3.86 16.46 14.69
C VAL A 10 -4.08 14.95 14.75
N LEU A 11 -4.42 14.33 13.62
CA LEU A 11 -4.20 12.90 13.45
C LEU A 11 -2.79 12.70 12.93
N VAL A 12 -1.89 12.52 13.88
CA VAL A 12 -0.55 11.99 13.72
C VAL A 12 -0.62 10.55 13.17
N HIS A 13 -1.03 10.36 11.91
CA HIS A 13 -0.78 9.17 11.07
C HIS A 13 -1.04 9.52 9.59
N ASN A 14 -0.43 10.61 9.09
CA ASN A 14 -0.64 11.18 7.75
C ASN A 14 -0.17 10.28 6.57
N GLY A 15 0.16 9.00 6.84
CA GLY A 15 0.58 8.04 5.83
C GLY A 15 -0.57 7.25 5.19
N CYS A 16 -1.57 6.82 5.97
CA CYS A 16 -2.61 5.88 5.52
C CYS A 16 -3.83 6.58 4.90
N GLY A 17 -4.18 7.78 5.38
CA GLY A 17 -5.38 8.51 4.93
C GLY A 17 -5.32 8.98 3.47
N LYS A 18 -4.14 9.36 2.98
CA LYS A 18 -3.91 9.77 1.59
C LYS A 18 -4.03 8.59 0.63
N LEU A 19 -3.32 7.48 0.89
CA LEU A 19 -3.49 6.25 0.13
C LEU A 19 -4.93 5.74 0.15
N ARG A 20 -5.61 5.76 1.30
CA ARG A 20 -7.02 5.36 1.39
C ARG A 20 -7.90 6.21 0.48
N ARG A 21 -7.69 7.54 0.45
CA ARG A 21 -8.41 8.44 -0.48
C ARG A 21 -8.13 8.08 -1.93
N ALA A 22 -6.88 7.80 -2.29
CA ALA A 22 -6.49 7.39 -3.64
C ALA A 22 -7.13 6.06 -4.07
N LEU A 23 -7.35 5.13 -3.14
CA LEU A 23 -7.98 3.82 -3.40
C LEU A 23 -9.52 3.81 -3.38
N GLY A 24 -10.17 4.96 -3.16
CA GLY A 24 -11.64 5.07 -3.18
C GLY A 24 -12.26 5.72 -1.95
N GLY A 25 -11.46 6.05 -0.93
CA GLY A 25 -11.86 6.89 0.20
C GLY A 25 -13.08 6.37 0.97
N ALA A 26 -14.18 7.12 0.91
CA ALA A 26 -15.44 6.78 1.57
C ALA A 26 -16.16 5.58 0.93
N ASN A 27 -15.83 5.22 -0.31
CA ASN A 27 -16.47 4.12 -1.04
C ASN A 27 -15.84 2.74 -0.73
N ILE A 28 -14.83 2.69 0.13
CA ILE A 28 -14.17 1.44 0.51
C ILE A 28 -15.07 0.70 1.51
N ALA A 29 -15.35 -0.57 1.20
CA ALA A 29 -16.17 -1.45 2.02
C ALA A 29 -15.69 -1.50 3.49
N PRO A 30 -16.62 -1.63 4.45
CA PRO A 30 -16.26 -1.72 5.86
C PRO A 30 -15.37 -2.93 6.13
N GLY A 31 -14.41 -2.76 7.04
CA GLY A 31 -13.44 -3.81 7.39
C GLY A 31 -12.22 -3.90 6.46
N TYR A 32 -12.15 -3.11 5.39
CA TYR A 32 -10.97 -3.00 4.52
C TYR A 32 -10.07 -1.82 4.89
N GLU A 33 -8.76 -2.06 4.84
CA GLU A 33 -7.71 -1.10 5.13
C GLU A 33 -6.77 -0.94 3.94
N ALA A 34 -6.30 0.29 3.71
CA ALA A 34 -5.31 0.58 2.67
C ALA A 34 -3.94 0.08 3.13
N HIS A 35 -3.35 -0.81 2.34
CA HIS A 35 -2.00 -1.32 2.56
C HIS A 35 -1.04 -0.71 1.55
N HIS A 36 0.06 -0.12 2.04
CA HIS A 36 1.16 0.31 1.17
C HIS A 36 1.99 -0.92 0.81
N ILE A 37 2.17 -1.19 -0.48
CA ILE A 37 3.06 -2.24 -0.96
C ILE A 37 4.51 -1.87 -0.61
N VAL A 38 4.92 -0.66 -1.00
CA VAL A 38 6.17 -0.06 -0.54
C VAL A 38 5.89 0.79 0.69
N ALA A 39 6.30 0.29 1.85
CA ALA A 39 6.08 0.96 3.13
C ALA A 39 6.87 2.26 3.25
N LYS A 40 6.17 3.36 3.56
CA LYS A 40 6.77 4.70 3.72
C LYS A 40 7.79 4.78 4.85
N ASN A 41 7.40 4.33 6.05
CA ASN A 41 8.14 4.56 7.29
C ASN A 41 9.16 3.44 7.58
N ALA A 42 9.15 2.36 6.81
CA ALA A 42 10.08 1.26 7.01
C ALA A 42 11.45 1.59 6.41
N LYS A 43 12.49 1.63 7.25
CA LYS A 43 13.89 1.79 6.78
C LYS A 43 14.29 0.68 5.79
N ARG A 44 13.80 -0.55 6.01
CA ARG A 44 14.06 -1.72 5.17
C ARG A 44 13.43 -1.62 3.77
N ALA A 45 12.42 -0.79 3.57
CA ALA A 45 11.81 -0.55 2.26
C ALA A 45 12.54 0.52 1.44
N ARG A 46 13.68 1.07 1.94
CA ARG A 46 14.43 2.14 1.26
C ARG A 46 14.77 1.80 -0.22
N PRO A 47 15.27 0.60 -0.57
CA PRO A 47 15.60 0.30 -1.96
C PRO A 47 14.39 0.39 -2.89
N ALA A 48 13.24 -0.15 -2.50
CA ALA A 48 12.00 -0.01 -3.26
C ALA A 48 11.55 1.45 -3.35
N LYS A 49 11.66 2.24 -2.26
CA LYS A 49 11.31 3.67 -2.28
C LYS A 49 12.15 4.45 -3.30
N GLU A 50 13.45 4.16 -3.39
CA GLU A 50 14.36 4.80 -4.36
C GLU A 50 13.97 4.46 -5.81
N VAL A 51 13.48 3.24 -6.08
CA VAL A 51 12.95 2.86 -7.40
C VAL A 51 11.68 3.64 -7.74
N LEU A 52 10.76 3.79 -6.78
CA LEU A 52 9.52 4.54 -6.99
C LEU A 52 9.82 6.02 -7.26
N ASP A 53 10.73 6.61 -6.48
CA ASP A 53 11.18 7.99 -6.65
C ASP A 53 11.83 8.20 -8.02
N LYS A 54 12.76 7.32 -8.42
CA LYS A 54 13.41 7.33 -9.74
C LYS A 54 12.41 7.39 -10.91
N PHE A 55 11.26 6.72 -10.78
CA PHE A 55 10.24 6.68 -11.82
C PHE A 55 9.08 7.68 -11.59
N GLY A 56 9.18 8.54 -10.57
CA GLY A 56 8.13 9.50 -10.21
C GLY A 56 6.81 8.81 -9.90
N ILE A 57 6.85 7.72 -9.13
CA ILE A 57 5.68 7.03 -8.58
C ILE A 57 5.53 7.50 -7.13
N ASP A 58 4.49 8.27 -6.88
CA ASP A 58 4.20 8.79 -5.55
C ASP A 58 3.86 7.64 -4.58
N LEU A 59 4.40 7.70 -3.35
CA LEU A 59 4.20 6.65 -2.34
C LEU A 59 2.76 6.56 -1.84
N ASP A 60 1.99 7.65 -1.96
CA ASP A 60 0.55 7.73 -1.65
C ASP A 60 -0.36 7.35 -2.82
N SER A 61 0.20 7.10 -4.01
CA SER A 61 -0.56 6.73 -5.18
C SER A 61 -1.27 5.39 -4.99
N ALA A 62 -2.47 5.27 -5.55
CA ALA A 62 -3.20 4.00 -5.64
C ALA A 62 -2.36 2.89 -6.29
N ILE A 63 -1.39 3.25 -7.15
CA ILE A 63 -0.45 2.32 -7.77
C ILE A 63 0.38 1.56 -6.73
N ASN A 64 0.73 2.21 -5.61
CA ASN A 64 1.49 1.62 -4.50
C ASN A 64 0.57 1.02 -3.42
N GLY A 65 -0.72 0.87 -3.70
CA GLY A 65 -1.75 0.52 -2.73
C GLY A 65 -2.54 -0.73 -3.09
N VAL A 66 -3.01 -1.42 -2.06
CA VAL A 66 -4.03 -2.47 -2.17
C VAL A 66 -4.96 -2.42 -0.97
N LEU A 67 -6.25 -2.73 -1.16
CA LEU A 67 -7.22 -2.85 -0.08
C LEU A 67 -7.21 -4.26 0.47
N LEU A 68 -6.91 -4.40 1.76
CA LEU A 68 -6.83 -5.71 2.41
C LEU A 68 -7.73 -5.79 3.64
N PRO A 69 -8.23 -6.99 3.98
CA PRO A 69 -9.02 -7.21 5.18
C PRO A 69 -8.27 -6.80 6.47
N GLY A 70 -8.91 -5.97 7.28
CA GLY A 70 -8.39 -5.48 8.56
C GLY A 70 -8.59 -6.45 9.75
N ASN A 71 -9.28 -7.58 9.52
CA ASN A 71 -9.43 -8.66 10.51
C ASN A 71 -9.31 -10.05 9.86
N LYS A 72 -8.96 -11.06 10.67
CA LYS A 72 -8.72 -12.44 10.21
C LYS A 72 -9.98 -13.14 9.70
N SER A 73 -11.15 -12.81 10.23
CA SER A 73 -12.42 -13.42 9.80
C SER A 73 -12.75 -13.01 8.35
N LEU A 74 -12.64 -11.72 8.06
CA LEU A 74 -12.82 -11.19 6.70
C LEU A 74 -11.74 -11.73 5.75
N ALA A 75 -10.46 -11.79 6.18
CA ALA A 75 -9.39 -12.39 5.38
C ALA A 75 -9.69 -13.85 5.00
N LYS A 76 -10.17 -14.65 5.95
CA LYS A 76 -10.58 -16.04 5.69
C LYS A 76 -11.79 -16.11 4.74
N ALA A 77 -12.76 -15.23 4.89
CA ALA A 77 -13.96 -15.21 4.06
C ALA A 77 -13.68 -14.81 2.60
N THR A 78 -12.73 -13.90 2.38
CA THR A 78 -12.41 -13.38 1.04
C THR A 78 -11.23 -14.09 0.38
N GLY A 79 -10.44 -14.84 1.14
CA GLY A 79 -9.21 -15.46 0.68
C GLY A 79 -8.06 -14.46 0.44
N GLN A 80 -8.22 -13.19 0.84
CA GLN A 80 -7.21 -12.16 0.69
C GLN A 80 -6.19 -12.18 1.83
N ALA A 81 -5.02 -11.57 1.59
CA ALA A 81 -3.99 -11.45 2.61
C ALA A 81 -4.49 -10.58 3.76
N TYR A 82 -4.23 -11.03 4.99
CA TYR A 82 -4.58 -10.26 6.18
C TYR A 82 -3.71 -9.01 6.28
N HIS A 83 -4.31 -7.82 6.36
CA HIS A 83 -3.59 -6.55 6.39
C HIS A 83 -2.51 -6.49 7.49
N LYS A 84 -2.84 -7.02 8.68
CA LYS A 84 -1.92 -7.00 9.81
C LYS A 84 -0.93 -8.15 9.70
N GLY A 85 0.36 -7.83 9.83
CA GLY A 85 1.44 -8.82 9.82
C GLY A 85 2.18 -8.96 8.49
N LEU A 86 1.84 -8.19 7.46
CA LEU A 86 2.55 -8.22 6.17
C LEU A 86 3.92 -7.54 6.21
N HIS A 87 4.10 -6.54 7.08
CA HIS A 87 5.33 -5.78 7.24
C HIS A 87 6.47 -6.57 7.93
N THR A 88 6.79 -7.73 7.38
CA THR A 88 7.90 -8.60 7.79
C THR A 88 9.17 -8.28 7.01
N ASN A 89 10.30 -8.75 7.54
CA ASN A 89 11.58 -8.64 6.84
C ASN A 89 11.58 -9.35 5.48
N ALA A 90 10.93 -10.52 5.41
CA ALA A 90 10.80 -11.29 4.18
C ALA A 90 10.00 -10.51 3.13
N TYR A 91 8.88 -9.90 3.52
CA TYR A 91 8.09 -9.05 2.64
C TYR A 91 8.91 -7.90 2.06
N TYR A 92 9.62 -7.15 2.92
CA TYR A 92 10.47 -6.05 2.44
C TYR A 92 11.56 -6.53 1.48
N ALA A 93 12.19 -7.67 1.77
CA ALA A 93 13.20 -8.26 0.90
C ALA A 93 12.64 -8.63 -0.47
N ALA A 94 11.47 -9.28 -0.52
CA ALA A 94 10.80 -9.63 -1.77
C ALA A 94 10.42 -8.39 -2.58
N VAL A 95 9.77 -7.40 -1.96
CA VAL A 95 9.38 -6.15 -2.64
C VAL A 95 10.60 -5.40 -3.17
N ASN A 96 11.68 -5.28 -2.38
CA ASN A 96 12.93 -4.65 -2.83
C ASN A 96 13.55 -5.40 -4.00
N ARG A 97 13.58 -6.73 -3.95
CA ARG A 97 14.14 -7.59 -5.01
C ARG A 97 13.36 -7.41 -6.31
N LEU A 98 12.04 -7.50 -6.25
CA LEU A 98 11.17 -7.38 -7.43
C LEU A 98 11.30 -5.99 -8.07
N LEU A 99 11.17 -4.93 -7.27
CA LEU A 99 11.29 -3.55 -7.77
C LEU A 99 12.70 -3.18 -8.20
N GLY A 100 13.74 -3.76 -7.58
CA GLY A 100 15.13 -3.57 -8.00
C GLY A 100 15.41 -4.02 -9.44
N GLY A 101 14.61 -4.93 -9.98
CA GLY A 101 14.68 -5.36 -11.38
C GLY A 101 13.96 -4.42 -12.38
N ALA A 102 13.27 -3.38 -11.91
CA ALA A 102 12.51 -2.50 -12.79
C ALA A 102 13.44 -1.56 -13.59
N THR A 103 13.37 -1.64 -14.91
CA THR A 103 14.15 -0.79 -15.83
C THR A 103 13.36 0.41 -16.37
N SER A 104 12.04 0.47 -16.12
CA SER A 104 11.15 1.53 -16.59
C SER A 104 9.99 1.76 -15.62
N LYS A 105 9.36 2.94 -15.72
CA LYS A 105 8.16 3.29 -14.94
C LYS A 105 7.04 2.26 -15.13
N ASN A 106 6.76 1.87 -16.37
CA ASN A 106 5.74 0.85 -16.65
C ASN A 106 6.12 -0.51 -16.09
N GLY A 107 7.41 -0.87 -16.07
CA GLY A 107 7.90 -2.08 -15.40
C GLY A 107 7.61 -2.06 -13.89
N ALA A 108 7.96 -0.96 -13.22
CA ALA A 108 7.68 -0.79 -11.79
C ALA A 108 6.17 -0.84 -11.47
N ILE A 109 5.33 -0.20 -12.30
CA ILE A 109 3.86 -0.26 -12.15
C ILE A 109 3.35 -1.70 -12.30
N ARG A 110 3.84 -2.46 -13.29
CA ARG A 110 3.45 -3.86 -13.48
C ARG A 110 3.83 -4.73 -12.27
N ILE A 111 5.03 -4.52 -11.72
CA ILE A 111 5.49 -5.22 -10.52
C ILE A 111 4.60 -4.89 -9.31
N LEU A 112 4.28 -3.61 -9.09
CA LEU A 112 3.37 -3.20 -8.01
C LEU A 112 1.98 -3.83 -8.17
N LYS A 113 1.45 -3.84 -9.41
CA LYS A 113 0.18 -4.48 -9.71
C LYS A 113 0.21 -5.98 -9.44
N ASP A 114 1.26 -6.68 -9.87
CA ASP A 114 1.42 -8.11 -9.63
C ASP A 114 1.47 -8.42 -8.12
N ILE A 115 2.20 -7.63 -7.33
CA ILE A 115 2.21 -7.77 -5.87
C ILE A 115 0.81 -7.52 -5.28
N ALA A 116 0.07 -6.52 -5.77
CA ALA A 116 -1.30 -6.26 -5.34
C ALA A 116 -2.24 -7.43 -5.65
N ASP A 117 -2.09 -8.05 -6.82
CA ASP A 117 -2.87 -9.20 -7.26
C ASP A 117 -2.53 -10.43 -6.39
N GLN A 118 -1.25 -10.65 -6.07
CA GLN A 118 -0.83 -11.71 -5.14
C GLN A 118 -1.44 -11.53 -3.75
N LEU A 119 -1.40 -10.32 -3.20
CA LEU A 119 -2.00 -10.01 -1.89
C LEU A 119 -3.53 -10.18 -1.91
N SER A 120 -4.17 -9.82 -3.02
CA SER A 120 -5.60 -10.04 -3.23
C SER A 120 -5.95 -11.53 -3.38
N ALA A 121 -4.98 -12.37 -3.74
CA ALA A 121 -5.13 -13.82 -3.78
C ALA A 121 -4.68 -14.53 -2.48
N GLY A 122 -4.39 -13.78 -1.40
CA GLY A 122 -3.98 -14.36 -0.13
C GLY A 122 -2.51 -14.75 -0.04
N LYS A 123 -1.71 -14.40 -1.05
CA LYS A 123 -0.29 -14.76 -1.15
C LYS A 123 0.61 -13.62 -0.69
N ILE A 124 1.84 -13.96 -0.30
CA ILE A 124 2.90 -13.01 0.04
C ILE A 124 3.88 -12.97 -1.14
N PRO A 125 4.38 -11.79 -1.56
CA PRO A 125 5.38 -11.70 -2.62
C PRO A 125 6.66 -12.47 -2.28
N ASN A 126 7.26 -13.11 -3.30
CA ASN A 126 8.47 -13.92 -3.23
C ASN A 126 9.41 -13.64 -4.42
#